data_AF-A0A6G1SAL4-F1
#
_entry.id   AF-A0A6G1SAL4-F1
#
_cell.length_a   1.000
_cell.length_b   1.000
_cell.length_c   1.000
_cell.angle_alpha   90.00
_cell.angle_beta   90.00
_cell.angle_gamma   90.00
#
_symmetry.space_group_name_H-M   'P 1'
#
loop_
_entity.id
_entity.type
_entity.pdbx_description
1 polymer ?
#
loop_
_entity_poly.entity_id
_entity_poly.type
_entity_poly.pdbx_seq_one_letter_code
_entity_poly.pdbx_strand_id
1 'polypeptide(L)'
;PVYQEFGSILREVLSAINALMGLTSADLLFEHSQPKLLCLLEILRSEHARMVNNTGPKETFSCIVFVKSRIEVVAICNWLIKVSQQIPGYDFIRADYAIGLSAIATSELACITRRKSSEQSQMLDDFRLGVLNVIVTTSVL
;
A
#
# COMPACT_ATOMS: atom_id res chain seq x y z
N PRO A 1 17.35 23.22 -6.09
CA PRO A 1 16.72 24.48 -5.61
C PRO A 1 15.34 24.74 -6.23
N VAL A 2 15.26 24.99 -7.55
CA VAL A 2 14.00 25.39 -8.24
C VAL A 2 12.88 24.33 -8.14
N TYR A 3 13.21 23.04 -8.24
CA TYR A 3 12.22 21.96 -8.10
C TYR A 3 11.66 21.82 -6.67
N GLN A 4 12.41 22.22 -5.65
CA GLN A 4 11.96 22.18 -4.26
C GLN A 4 10.99 23.33 -3.97
N GLU A 5 11.26 24.52 -4.48
CA GLU A 5 10.34 25.66 -4.42
C GLU A 5 9.04 25.34 -5.16
N PHE A 6 9.14 24.81 -6.39
CA PHE A 6 7.96 24.41 -7.15
C PHE A 6 7.11 23.37 -6.40
N GLY A 7 7.74 22.35 -5.82
CA GLY A 7 7.03 21.34 -5.02
C GLY A 7 6.47 21.85 -3.69
N SER A 8 6.98 22.98 -3.17
CA SER A 8 6.41 23.65 -2.00
C SER A 8 5.15 24.43 -2.39
N ILE A 9 5.25 25.23 -3.45
CA ILE A 9 4.14 26.03 -3.97
C ILE A 9 2.98 25.12 -4.39
N LEU A 10 3.27 23.99 -5.07
CA LEU A 10 2.24 23.06 -5.50
C LEU A 10 1.49 22.43 -4.32
N ARG A 11 2.19 22.14 -3.21
CA ARG A 11 1.58 21.62 -1.98
C ARG A 11 0.70 22.65 -1.29
N GLU A 12 1.13 23.91 -1.27
CA GLU A 12 0.34 25.02 -0.72
C GLU A 12 -0.94 25.25 -1.53
N VAL A 13 -0.84 25.24 -2.87
CA VAL A 13 -1.99 25.38 -3.77
C VAL A 13 -2.96 24.21 -3.60
N LEU A 14 -2.47 22.97 -3.56
CA LEU A 14 -3.30 21.79 -3.28
C LEU A 14 -3.97 21.87 -1.91
N SER A 15 -3.24 22.27 -0.87
CA SER A 15 -3.79 22.48 0.48
C SER A 15 -4.92 23.51 0.49
N ALA A 16 -4.74 24.63 -0.21
CA ALA A 16 -5.74 25.70 -0.27
C ALA A 16 -7.00 25.27 -1.04
N ILE A 17 -6.82 24.55 -2.16
CA ILE A 17 -7.94 23.99 -2.94
C ILE A 17 -8.73 22.97 -2.11
N ASN A 18 -8.04 22.06 -1.43
CA ASN A 18 -8.69 21.04 -0.60
C ASN A 18 -9.49 21.66 0.55
N ALA A 19 -8.94 22.71 1.19
CA ALA A 19 -9.63 23.46 2.23
C ALA A 19 -10.86 24.22 1.70
N LEU A 20 -10.78 24.78 0.48
CA LEU A 20 -11.89 25.47 -0.18
C LEU A 20 -13.02 24.52 -0.59
N MET A 21 -12.67 23.29 -1.01
CA MET A 21 -13.64 22.30 -1.45
C MET A 21 -14.28 21.52 -0.31
N GLY A 22 -13.79 21.66 0.94
CA GLY A 22 -14.26 20.88 2.08
C GLY A 22 -14.03 19.37 1.91
N LEU A 23 -13.17 18.97 0.97
CA LEU A 23 -12.88 17.58 0.69
C LEU A 23 -12.01 17.02 1.81
N THR A 24 -12.43 15.89 2.36
CA THR A 24 -11.55 15.14 3.26
C THR A 24 -10.43 14.49 2.46
N SER A 25 -9.27 14.23 3.08
CA SER A 25 -8.16 13.54 2.42
C SER A 25 -8.58 12.18 1.81
N ALA A 26 -9.62 11.55 2.37
CA ALA A 26 -10.23 10.34 1.85
C ALA A 26 -10.96 10.59 0.52
N ASP A 27 -11.74 11.68 0.41
CA ASP A 27 -12.51 12.01 -0.80
C ASP A 27 -11.58 12.25 -2.00
N LEU A 28 -10.49 12.99 -1.80
CA LEU A 28 -9.47 13.24 -2.84
C LEU A 28 -8.76 11.96 -3.27
N LEU A 29 -8.50 11.07 -2.31
CA LEU A 29 -7.84 9.80 -2.60
C LEU A 29 -8.78 8.89 -3.40
N PHE A 30 -10.07 8.86 -3.09
CA PHE A 30 -11.04 8.07 -3.83
C PHE A 30 -11.37 8.64 -5.21
N GLU A 31 -11.53 9.97 -5.33
CA GLU A 31 -11.89 10.64 -6.59
C GLU A 31 -10.80 10.49 -7.66
N HIS A 32 -9.52 10.48 -7.25
CA HIS A 32 -8.38 10.36 -8.15
C HIS A 32 -7.77 8.94 -8.20
N SER A 33 -8.37 7.97 -7.52
CA SER A 33 -7.90 6.59 -7.55
C SER A 33 -8.43 5.83 -8.77
N GLN A 34 -7.58 4.94 -9.29
CA GLN A 34 -7.98 4.00 -10.33
C GLN A 34 -9.12 3.09 -9.84
N PRO A 35 -10.15 2.79 -10.65
CA PRO A 35 -11.28 1.94 -10.25
C PRO A 35 -10.86 0.55 -9.73
N LYS A 36 -9.77 0.00 -10.26
CA LYS A 36 -9.20 -1.27 -9.80
C LYS A 36 -8.68 -1.21 -8.36
N LEU A 37 -8.12 -0.07 -7.95
CA LEU A 37 -7.64 0.16 -6.59
C LEU A 37 -8.81 0.32 -5.62
N LEU A 38 -9.87 1.00 -6.04
CA LEU A 38 -11.12 1.08 -5.26
C LEU A 38 -11.75 -0.29 -5.06
N CYS A 39 -11.80 -1.09 -6.13
CA CYS A 39 -12.28 -2.47 -6.06
C CYS A 39 -11.43 -3.32 -5.10
N LEU A 40 -10.10 -3.15 -5.12
CA LEU A 40 -9.21 -3.84 -4.19
C LEU A 40 -9.55 -3.47 -2.73
N LEU A 41 -9.75 -2.18 -2.43
CA LEU A 41 -10.13 -1.75 -1.08
C LEU A 41 -11.46 -2.36 -0.63
N GLU A 42 -12.44 -2.43 -1.54
CA GLU A 42 -13.72 -3.03 -1.22
C GLU A 42 -13.58 -4.51 -0.87
N ILE A 43 -12.80 -5.25 -1.66
CA ILE A 43 -12.50 -6.68 -1.40
C ILE A 43 -11.79 -6.84 -0.05
N LEU A 44 -10.75 -6.05 0.22
CA LEU A 44 -10.02 -6.13 1.49
C LEU A 44 -10.95 -5.87 2.69
N ARG A 45 -11.81 -4.86 2.58
CA ARG A 45 -12.77 -4.49 3.63
C ARG A 45 -13.82 -5.58 3.85
N SER A 46 -14.41 -6.11 2.77
CA SER A 46 -15.44 -7.15 2.87
C SER A 46 -14.89 -8.44 3.45
N GLU A 47 -13.69 -8.84 3.04
CA GLU A 47 -13.04 -10.07 3.51
C GLU A 47 -12.59 -9.95 4.97
N HIS A 48 -12.08 -8.78 5.38
CA HIS A 48 -11.77 -8.50 6.78
C HIS A 48 -13.03 -8.57 7.65
N ALA A 49 -14.11 -7.90 7.25
CA ALA A 49 -15.39 -7.94 7.97
C ALA A 49 -15.95 -9.36 8.05
N ARG A 50 -15.84 -10.14 6.97
CA ARG A 50 -16.25 -11.54 6.94
C ARG A 50 -15.46 -12.39 7.94
N MET A 51 -14.15 -12.19 8.03
CA MET A 51 -13.31 -12.88 9.02
C MET A 51 -13.72 -12.52 10.44
N VAL A 52 -13.82 -11.23 10.77
CA VAL A 52 -14.19 -10.76 12.11
C VAL A 52 -15.55 -11.33 12.57
N ASN A 53 -16.50 -11.49 11.64
CA ASN A 53 -17.84 -11.98 11.95
C ASN A 53 -17.96 -13.51 12.01
N ASN A 54 -17.13 -14.26 11.27
CA ASN A 54 -17.30 -15.71 11.08
C ASN A 54 -16.24 -16.57 11.78
N THR A 55 -15.13 -15.99 12.22
CA THR A 55 -13.99 -16.75 12.75
C THR A 55 -13.77 -16.43 14.22
N GLY A 56 -13.41 -17.44 15.01
CA GLY A 56 -13.14 -17.27 16.43
C GLY A 56 -11.94 -16.34 16.68
N PRO A 57 -11.68 -15.93 17.93
CA PRO A 57 -10.68 -14.90 18.29
C PRO A 57 -9.21 -15.24 17.94
N LYS A 58 -8.94 -16.36 17.26
CA LYS A 58 -7.60 -16.83 16.89
C LYS A 58 -7.23 -16.63 15.42
N GLU A 59 -8.19 -16.43 14.53
CA GLU A 59 -7.89 -16.24 13.11
C GLU A 59 -7.68 -14.76 12.81
N THR A 60 -6.53 -14.45 12.21
CA THR A 60 -6.19 -13.08 11.82
C THR A 60 -6.35 -12.95 10.31
N PHE A 61 -7.00 -11.87 9.87
CA PHE A 61 -7.08 -11.55 8.45
C PHE A 61 -5.66 -11.49 7.86
N SER A 62 -5.45 -12.17 6.73
CA SER A 62 -4.18 -12.22 6.01
C SER A 62 -4.46 -12.25 4.51
N CYS A 63 -3.73 -11.47 3.73
CA CYS A 63 -3.95 -11.30 2.29
C CYS A 63 -2.63 -11.17 1.54
N ILE A 64 -2.57 -11.76 0.34
CA ILE A 64 -1.48 -11.59 -0.60
C ILE A 64 -2.05 -11.03 -1.90
N VAL A 65 -1.54 -9.87 -2.32
CA VAL A 65 -1.93 -9.17 -3.54
C VAL A 65 -0.85 -9.36 -4.59
N PHE A 66 -1.19 -10.12 -5.64
CA PHE A 66 -0.28 -10.34 -6.77
C PHE A 66 -0.41 -9.25 -7.82
N VAL A 67 0.73 -8.70 -8.23
CA VAL A 67 0.82 -7.66 -9.26
C VAL A 67 1.87 -8.03 -10.31
N LYS A 68 1.84 -7.36 -11.47
CA LYS A 68 2.64 -7.77 -12.63
C LYS A 68 4.09 -7.29 -12.53
N SER A 69 4.31 -6.08 -12.03
CA SER A 69 5.62 -5.43 -12.02
C SER A 69 6.08 -5.05 -10.62
N ARG A 70 7.40 -4.96 -10.43
CA ARG A 70 8.00 -4.53 -9.15
C ARG A 70 7.68 -3.07 -8.79
N ILE A 71 7.46 -2.23 -9.79
CA ILE A 71 7.08 -0.83 -9.58
C ILE A 71 5.67 -0.77 -9.00
N GLU A 72 4.74 -1.55 -9.57
CA GLU A 72 3.38 -1.66 -9.04
C GLU A 72 3.40 -2.20 -7.61
N VAL A 73 4.27 -3.17 -7.30
CA VAL A 73 4.43 -3.68 -5.94
C VAL A 73 4.70 -2.54 -4.96
N VAL A 74 5.72 -1.72 -5.24
CA VAL A 74 6.11 -0.61 -4.37
C VAL A 74 5.05 0.48 -4.33
N ALA A 75 4.48 0.83 -5.48
CA ALA A 75 3.47 1.88 -5.59
C ALA A 75 2.18 1.51 -4.84
N ILE A 76 1.66 0.30 -5.04
CA ILE A 76 0.44 -0.19 -4.40
C ILE A 76 0.65 -0.36 -2.91
N CYS A 77 1.80 -0.90 -2.48
CA CYS A 77 2.10 -1.04 -1.06
C CYS A 77 2.13 0.33 -0.36
N ASN A 78 2.88 1.29 -0.89
CA ASN A 78 2.93 2.65 -0.33
C ASN A 78 1.55 3.33 -0.33
N TRP A 79 0.74 3.08 -1.36
CA TRP A 79 -0.61 3.60 -1.43
C TRP A 79 -1.51 2.98 -0.34
N LEU A 80 -1.45 1.66 -0.14
CA LEU A 80 -2.19 0.97 0.92
C LEU A 80 -1.80 1.46 2.32
N ILE A 81 -0.51 1.72 2.56
CA ILE A 81 -0.02 2.30 3.83
C ILE A 81 -0.60 3.70 4.04
N LYS A 82 -0.68 4.53 3.00
CA LYS A 82 -1.31 5.86 3.12
C LYS A 82 -2.81 5.77 3.38
N VAL A 83 -3.49 4.85 2.69
CA VAL A 83 -4.92 4.60 2.91
C VAL A 83 -5.18 4.19 4.36
N SER A 84 -4.39 3.26 4.91
CA SER A 84 -4.58 2.79 6.28
C SER A 84 -4.28 3.84 7.34
N GLN A 85 -3.44 4.83 7.04
CA GLN A 85 -3.14 5.93 7.96
C GLN A 85 -4.13 7.09 7.89
N GLN A 86 -4.82 7.26 6.76
CA GLN A 86 -5.60 8.47 6.47
C GLN A 86 -7.10 8.23 6.38
N ILE A 87 -7.54 6.99 6.15
CA ILE A 87 -8.94 6.68 5.89
C ILE A 87 -9.48 5.74 6.99
N PRO A 88 -10.35 6.24 7.88
CA PRO A 88 -10.98 5.43 8.91
C PRO A 88 -11.69 4.21 8.31
N GLY A 89 -11.52 3.06 8.95
CA GLY A 89 -12.10 1.80 8.47
C GLY A 89 -11.18 0.98 7.58
N TYR A 90 -10.03 1.53 7.18
CA TYR A 90 -8.93 0.79 6.55
C TYR A 90 -7.70 0.64 7.46
N ASP A 91 -7.81 1.05 8.73
CA ASP A 91 -6.74 1.01 9.73
C ASP A 91 -6.22 -0.40 10.01
N PHE A 92 -7.03 -1.42 9.70
CA PHE A 92 -6.64 -2.82 9.82
C PHE A 92 -5.52 -3.21 8.85
N ILE A 93 -5.30 -2.46 7.77
CA ILE A 93 -4.32 -2.79 6.74
C ILE A 93 -2.90 -2.47 7.24
N ARG A 94 -2.11 -3.53 7.43
CA ARG A 94 -0.69 -3.51 7.77
C ARG A 94 0.06 -4.16 6.63
N ALA A 95 0.40 -3.33 5.65
CA ALA A 95 0.95 -3.75 4.37
C ALA A 95 2.48 -3.65 4.34
N ASP A 96 3.11 -4.64 3.73
CA ASP A 96 4.49 -4.57 3.24
C ASP A 96 4.56 -5.31 1.89
N TYR A 97 5.73 -5.35 1.25
CA TYR A 97 5.87 -5.90 -0.07
C TYR A 97 7.03 -6.87 -0.25
N ALA A 98 6.83 -7.90 -1.07
CA ALA A 98 7.86 -8.83 -1.47
C ALA A 98 8.19 -8.67 -2.97
N ILE A 99 9.46 -8.86 -3.32
CA ILE A 99 9.91 -8.80 -4.71
C ILE A 99 11.01 -9.84 -4.91
N GLY A 100 11.00 -10.53 -6.06
CA GLY A 100 12.03 -11.52 -6.35
C GLY A 100 13.45 -10.94 -6.31
N LEU A 101 14.37 -11.65 -5.65
CA LEU A 101 15.75 -11.19 -5.39
C LEU A 101 16.61 -11.05 -6.66
N SER A 102 16.17 -11.63 -7.78
CA SER A 102 16.85 -11.57 -9.08
C SER A 102 16.72 -10.20 -9.78
N ALA A 103 16.92 -9.10 -9.05
CA ALA A 103 16.99 -7.77 -9.66
C ALA A 103 18.30 -7.68 -10.44
N ILE A 104 18.24 -7.84 -11.76
CA ILE A 104 19.38 -7.57 -12.63
C ILE A 104 19.79 -6.11 -12.39
N ALA A 105 21.07 -5.88 -12.11
CA ALA A 105 21.56 -4.61 -11.61
C ALA A 105 21.40 -3.43 -12.61
N THR A 106 20.94 -3.72 -13.82
CA THR A 106 20.84 -2.83 -14.98
C THR A 106 19.47 -2.18 -15.18
N SER A 107 18.46 -2.50 -14.36
CA SER A 107 17.17 -1.79 -14.42
C SER A 107 17.32 -0.38 -13.84
N GLU A 108 16.89 0.64 -14.57
CA GLU A 108 16.91 2.06 -14.16
C GLU A 108 16.20 2.31 -12.81
N LEU A 109 15.30 1.40 -12.40
CA LEU A 109 14.48 1.51 -11.19
C LEU A 109 14.97 0.61 -10.05
N ALA A 110 16.15 0.01 -10.21
CA ALA A 110 16.69 -0.95 -9.25
C ALA A 110 16.95 -0.37 -7.85
N CYS A 111 17.12 0.94 -7.72
CA CYS A 111 17.24 1.60 -6.41
C CYS A 111 15.94 1.57 -5.60
N ILE A 112 14.78 1.50 -6.27
CA ILE A 112 13.45 1.48 -5.64
C ILE A 112 12.93 0.04 -5.53
N THR A 113 13.36 -0.83 -6.46
CA THR A 113 12.87 -2.21 -6.57
C THR A 113 13.89 -3.26 -6.14
N ARG A 114 14.79 -2.93 -5.22
CA ARG A 114 15.70 -3.88 -4.56
C ARG A 114 15.37 -3.94 -3.07
N ARG A 115 15.41 -5.16 -2.53
CA ARG A 115 15.30 -5.43 -1.10
C ARG A 115 16.38 -6.45 -0.74
N LYS A 116 16.91 -6.38 0.49
CA LYS A 116 17.87 -7.39 0.95
C LYS A 116 17.12 -8.68 1.29
N SER A 117 17.75 -9.82 1.08
CA SER A 117 17.16 -11.13 1.44
C SER A 117 16.79 -11.18 2.92
N SER A 118 17.61 -10.61 3.80
CA SER A 118 17.35 -10.57 5.25
C SER A 118 16.09 -9.77 5.60
N GLU A 119 15.86 -8.64 4.91
CA GLU A 119 14.68 -7.80 5.12
C GLU A 119 13.41 -8.49 4.64
N GLN A 120 13.49 -9.26 3.55
CA GLN A 120 12.36 -10.04 3.03
C GLN A 120 12.04 -11.23 3.93
N SER A 121 13.05 -11.93 4.46
CA SER A 121 12.85 -12.99 5.46
C SER A 121 12.16 -12.45 6.71
N GLN A 122 12.64 -11.33 7.26
CA GLN A 122 12.01 -10.71 8.43
C GLN A 122 10.55 -10.33 8.17
N MET A 123 10.27 -9.69 7.03
CA MET A 123 8.90 -9.32 6.65
C MET A 123 7.98 -10.53 6.53
N LEU A 124 8.46 -11.65 5.99
CA LEU A 124 7.69 -12.89 5.92
C LEU A 124 7.40 -13.48 7.31
N ASP A 125 8.34 -13.37 8.25
CA ASP A 125 8.14 -13.79 9.63
C ASP A 125 7.14 -12.87 10.34
N ASP A 126 7.22 -11.56 10.14
CA ASP A 126 6.26 -10.59 10.65
C ASP A 126 4.84 -10.85 10.11
N PHE A 127 4.71 -11.28 8.86
CA PHE A 127 3.44 -11.71 8.28
C PHE A 127 2.90 -13.00 8.91
N ARG A 128 3.75 -14.00 9.14
CA ARG A 128 3.36 -15.26 9.81
C ARG A 128 2.91 -15.04 11.26
N LEU A 129 3.54 -14.07 11.94
CA LEU A 129 3.20 -13.68 13.31
C LEU A 129 1.97 -12.76 13.37
N GLY A 130 1.41 -12.37 12.22
CA GLY A 130 0.27 -11.46 12.15
C GLY A 130 0.61 -10.03 12.57
N VAL A 131 1.88 -9.63 12.55
CA VAL A 131 2.33 -8.23 12.68
C VAL A 131 1.99 -7.47 11.41
N LEU A 132 2.18 -8.12 10.26
CA LEU A 132 1.68 -7.70 8.95
C LEU A 132 0.50 -8.58 8.55
N ASN A 133 -0.38 -8.05 7.71
CA ASN A 133 -1.51 -8.83 7.19
C ASN A 133 -1.79 -8.64 5.71
N VAL A 134 -1.08 -7.74 5.02
CA VAL A 134 -1.15 -7.62 3.57
C VAL A 134 0.25 -7.66 2.99
N ILE A 135 0.51 -8.60 2.07
CA ILE A 135 1.74 -8.61 1.27
C ILE A 135 1.39 -8.27 -0.18
N VAL A 136 2.04 -7.25 -0.74
CA VAL A 136 2.00 -6.99 -2.19
C VAL A 136 3.23 -7.64 -2.84
N THR A 137 3.04 -8.46 -3.87
CA THR A 137 4.16 -9.20 -4.46
C THR A 137 3.99 -9.45 -5.95
N THR A 138 5.11 -9.68 -6.64
CA THR A 138 5.10 -10.29 -7.97
C THR A 138 4.86 -11.81 -7.89
N SER A 139 4.60 -12.44 -9.03
CA SER A 139 4.42 -13.89 -9.16
C SER A 139 5.63 -14.73 -8.75
N VAL A 140 6.81 -14.11 -8.61
CA VAL A 140 8.03 -14.75 -8.10
C VAL A 140 8.34 -14.11 -6.74
N LEU A 141 8.30 -14.93 -5.69
CA LEU A 141 8.62 -14.60 -4.31
C LEU A 141 9.89 -15.34 -3.91
#